data_AF-A0A8H3LLI2-F1
#
_entry.id   AF-A0A8H3LLI2-F1
#
_cell.length_a   1.000
_cell.length_b   1.000
_cell.length_c   1.000
_cell.angle_alpha   90.00
_cell.angle_beta   90.00
_cell.angle_gamma   90.00
#
_symmetry.space_group_name_H-M   'P 1'
#
loop_
_entity.id
_entity.type
_entity.pdbx_description
1 polymer ?
#
loop_
_entity_poly.entity_id
_entity_poly.type
_entity_poly.pdbx_seq_one_letter_code
_entity_poly.pdbx_strand_id
1 'polypeptide(L)'
;MLNQVVEKYIKKKEHQRMKPITSDCENLLRKENEELYILKQILEKKIEELLDLQEQYKSHEVAIIRFLEKTIALAEKSIDMLENKCQYLEDIISAKNRKIITLTDKISLYISYNDINIELEVYFSIDGRKL
;
A
#
# COMPACT_ATOMS: atom_id res chain seq x y z
N MET A 1 -15.26 13.31 -93.70
CA MET A 1 -14.68 12.02 -93.24
C MET A 1 -13.68 12.18 -92.09
N LEU A 2 -12.81 13.20 -92.09
CA LEU A 2 -11.76 13.39 -91.07
C LEU A 2 -12.30 13.52 -89.63
N ASN A 3 -13.36 14.30 -89.42
CA ASN A 3 -13.93 14.51 -88.08
C ASN A 3 -14.48 13.22 -87.43
N GLN A 4 -15.06 12.32 -88.23
CA GLN A 4 -15.58 11.04 -87.72
C GLN A 4 -14.44 10.11 -87.25
N VAL A 5 -13.29 10.16 -87.91
CA VAL A 5 -12.10 9.37 -87.52
C VAL A 5 -11.52 9.92 -86.22
N VAL A 6 -11.45 11.25 -86.09
CA VAL A 6 -10.98 11.92 -84.87
C VAL A 6 -11.89 11.64 -83.68
N GLU A 7 -13.21 11.72 -83.83
CA GLU A 7 -14.15 11.36 -82.76
C GLU A 7 -14.01 9.89 -82.32
N LYS A 8 -13.84 8.96 -83.27
CA LYS A 8 -13.62 7.55 -82.97
C LYS A 8 -12.33 7.33 -82.18
N TYR A 9 -11.27 8.06 -82.55
CA TYR A 9 -9.98 8.00 -81.87
C TYR A 9 -10.06 8.54 -80.44
N ILE A 10 -10.74 9.68 -80.24
CA ILE A 10 -10.96 10.28 -78.92
C ILE A 10 -11.76 9.33 -78.02
N LYS A 11 -12.87 8.76 -78.49
CA LYS A 11 -13.66 7.78 -77.72
C LYS A 11 -12.84 6.54 -77.33
N LYS A 12 -12.00 6.04 -78.24
CA LYS A 12 -11.12 4.89 -77.96
C LYS A 12 -10.05 5.24 -76.91
N LYS A 13 -9.47 6.44 -76.97
CA LYS A 13 -8.49 6.92 -76.00
C LYS A 13 -9.10 7.17 -74.62
N GLU A 14 -10.29 7.74 -74.55
CA GLU A 14 -11.04 7.95 -73.30
C GLU A 14 -11.36 6.60 -72.62
N HIS A 15 -11.85 5.62 -73.37
CA HIS A 15 -12.15 4.27 -72.87
C HIS A 15 -10.90 3.50 -72.42
N GLN A 16 -9.72 3.81 -72.99
CA GLN A 16 -8.43 3.29 -72.52
C GLN A 16 -7.88 4.05 -71.31
N ARG A 17 -8.25 5.34 -71.13
CA ARG A 17 -7.77 6.22 -70.05
C ARG A 17 -8.47 5.91 -68.73
N MET A 18 -9.74 5.54 -68.77
CA MET A 18 -10.45 4.94 -67.64
C MET A 18 -10.42 3.41 -67.81
N LYS A 19 -9.34 2.77 -67.35
CA LYS A 19 -9.42 1.32 -67.12
C LYS A 19 -10.49 1.10 -66.05
N PRO A 20 -11.56 0.32 -66.32
CA PRO A 20 -12.46 -0.13 -65.26
C PRO A 20 -11.60 -0.83 -64.21
N ILE A 21 -11.96 -0.67 -62.93
CA ILE A 21 -11.46 -1.59 -61.91
C ILE A 21 -11.78 -2.98 -62.44
N THR A 22 -10.75 -3.81 -62.64
CA THR A 22 -10.98 -5.16 -63.12
C THR A 22 -11.80 -5.89 -62.06
N SER A 23 -12.68 -6.81 -62.46
CA SER A 23 -13.53 -7.58 -61.52
C SER A 23 -12.73 -8.19 -60.36
N ASP A 24 -11.45 -8.51 -60.60
CA ASP A 24 -10.52 -9.01 -59.60
C ASP A 24 -10.22 -8.00 -58.49
N CYS A 25 -10.06 -6.71 -58.81
CA CYS A 25 -9.82 -5.66 -57.83
C CYS A 25 -11.08 -5.32 -57.02
N GLU A 26 -12.27 -5.37 -57.62
CA GLU A 26 -13.54 -5.24 -56.88
C GLU A 26 -13.76 -6.40 -55.89
N ASN A 27 -13.44 -7.63 -56.32
CA ASN A 27 -13.56 -8.80 -55.46
C ASN A 27 -12.57 -8.77 -54.27
N LEU A 28 -11.34 -8.31 -54.50
CA LEU A 28 -10.34 -8.15 -53.42
C LEU A 28 -10.79 -7.09 -52.41
N LEU A 29 -11.26 -5.93 -52.87
CA LEU A 29 -11.77 -4.86 -51.99
C LEU A 29 -12.98 -5.31 -51.17
N ARG A 30 -13.89 -6.09 -51.76
CA ARG A 30 -15.03 -6.65 -51.03
C ARG A 30 -14.56 -7.57 -49.90
N LYS A 31 -13.61 -8.46 -50.18
CA LYS A 31 -13.06 -9.38 -49.18
C LYS A 31 -12.35 -8.63 -48.04
N GLU A 32 -11.52 -7.64 -48.36
CA GLU A 32 -10.83 -6.82 -47.35
C GLU A 32 -11.84 -6.06 -46.46
N ASN A 33 -12.92 -5.53 -47.03
CA ASN A 33 -13.98 -4.88 -46.27
C ASN A 33 -14.73 -5.83 -45.33
N GLU A 34 -14.97 -7.07 -45.76
CA GLU A 34 -15.57 -8.10 -44.89
C GLU A 34 -14.64 -8.46 -43.72
N GLU A 35 -13.35 -8.62 -43.99
CA GLU A 35 -12.34 -8.87 -42.96
C GLU A 35 -12.24 -7.70 -41.96
N LEU A 36 -12.22 -6.46 -42.47
CA LEU A 36 -12.23 -5.25 -41.64
C LEU A 36 -13.50 -5.14 -40.79
N TYR A 37 -14.66 -5.48 -41.35
CA TYR A 37 -15.92 -5.48 -40.62
C TYR A 37 -15.88 -6.46 -39.44
N ILE A 38 -15.38 -7.67 -39.67
CA ILE A 38 -15.24 -8.69 -38.60
C ILE A 38 -14.24 -8.22 -37.55
N LEU A 39 -13.08 -7.70 -37.98
CA LEU A 39 -12.04 -7.23 -37.06
C LEU A 39 -12.53 -6.07 -36.19
N LYS A 40 -13.31 -5.15 -36.76
CA LYS A 40 -13.94 -4.05 -36.04
C LYS A 40 -14.85 -4.57 -34.92
N GLN A 41 -15.74 -5.52 -35.23
CA GLN A 41 -16.65 -6.10 -34.23
C GLN A 41 -15.89 -6.81 -33.09
N ILE A 42 -14.82 -7.53 -33.42
CA ILE A 42 -13.96 -8.17 -32.42
C ILE A 42 -13.30 -7.12 -31.52
N LEU A 43 -12.82 -6.02 -32.11
CA LEU A 43 -12.17 -4.95 -31.37
C LEU A 43 -13.16 -4.22 -30.45
N GLU A 44 -14.37 -3.91 -30.94
CA GLU A 44 -15.44 -3.29 -30.14
C GLU A 44 -15.79 -4.16 -28.94
N LYS A 45 -15.95 -5.48 -29.13
CA LYS A 45 -16.20 -6.42 -28.03
C LYS A 45 -15.06 -6.44 -27.02
N LYS A 46 -13.80 -6.45 -27.46
CA LYS A 46 -12.64 -6.41 -26.56
C LYS A 46 -12.57 -5.11 -25.78
N ILE A 47 -12.96 -3.97 -26.38
CA ILE A 47 -13.01 -2.69 -25.68
C ILE A 47 -14.06 -2.74 -24.57
N GLU A 48 -15.25 -3.29 -24.85
CA GLU A 48 -16.30 -3.47 -23.85
C GLU A 48 -15.83 -4.37 -22.68
N GLU A 49 -15.24 -5.53 -22.98
CA GLU A 49 -14.68 -6.44 -21.95
C GLU A 49 -13.59 -5.75 -21.09
N LEU A 50 -12.76 -4.89 -21.70
CA LEU A 50 -11.73 -4.14 -20.97
C LEU A 50 -12.32 -3.04 -20.09
N LEU A 51 -13.40 -2.38 -20.53
CA LEU A 51 -14.09 -1.36 -19.75
C LEU A 51 -14.77 -1.99 -18.52
N ASP A 52 -15.45 -3.11 -18.69
CA ASP A 52 -16.07 -3.86 -17.59
C ASP A 52 -15.02 -4.29 -16.56
N LEU A 53 -13.89 -4.82 -17.04
CA LEU A 53 -12.78 -5.24 -16.18
C LEU A 53 -12.20 -4.03 -15.42
N GLN A 54 -12.04 -2.88 -16.08
CA GLN A 54 -11.56 -1.66 -15.44
C GLN A 54 -12.52 -1.18 -14.33
N GLU A 55 -13.83 -1.23 -14.57
CA GLU A 55 -14.82 -0.87 -13.56
C GLU A 55 -14.78 -1.82 -12.35
N GLN A 56 -14.64 -3.13 -12.61
CA GLN A 56 -14.50 -4.13 -11.57
C GLN A 56 -13.24 -3.89 -10.71
N TYR A 57 -12.09 -3.63 -11.34
CA TYR A 57 -10.84 -3.32 -10.62
C TYR A 57 -10.99 -2.09 -9.74
N LYS A 58 -11.60 -1.02 -10.27
CA LYS A 58 -11.85 0.21 -9.51
C LYS A 58 -12.75 -0.05 -8.30
N SER A 59 -13.82 -0.82 -8.48
CA SER A 59 -14.73 -1.21 -7.39
C SER A 59 -14.01 -2.02 -6.31
N HIS A 60 -13.18 -2.98 -6.74
CA HIS A 60 -12.41 -3.83 -5.84
C HIS A 60 -11.36 -3.04 -5.04
N GLU A 61 -10.64 -2.13 -5.69
CA GLU A 61 -9.67 -1.24 -5.05
C GLU A 61 -10.33 -0.42 -3.93
N VAL A 62 -11.48 0.20 -4.21
CA VAL A 62 -12.23 1.00 -3.22
C VAL A 62 -12.73 0.13 -2.05
N ALA A 63 -13.07 -1.13 -2.30
CA ALA A 63 -13.46 -2.07 -1.25
C ALA A 63 -12.27 -2.44 -0.35
N ILE A 64 -11.10 -2.69 -0.94
CA ILE A 64 -9.86 -2.98 -0.21
C ILE A 64 -9.46 -1.79 0.66
N ILE A 65 -9.47 -0.57 0.11
CA ILE A 65 -9.11 0.64 0.86
C ILE A 65 -10.00 0.78 2.10
N ARG A 66 -11.33 0.67 1.95
CA ARG A 66 -12.27 0.73 3.08
C ARG A 66 -12.06 -0.37 4.11
N PHE A 67 -11.68 -1.56 3.67
CA PHE A 67 -11.35 -2.66 4.58
C PHE A 67 -10.07 -2.36 5.38
N LEU A 68 -9.03 -1.85 4.72
CA LEU A 68 -7.77 -1.48 5.36
C LEU A 68 -7.95 -0.32 6.36
N GLU A 69 -8.70 0.73 5.99
CA GLU A 69 -9.02 1.84 6.88
C GLU A 69 -9.68 1.37 8.19
N LYS A 70 -10.67 0.48 8.09
CA LYS A 70 -11.33 -0.11 9.27
C LYS A 70 -10.36 -0.95 10.11
N THR A 71 -9.49 -1.70 9.46
CA THR A 71 -8.51 -2.55 10.14
C THR A 71 -7.49 -1.70 10.90
N ILE A 72 -7.03 -0.60 10.29
CA ILE A 72 -6.13 0.37 10.91
C ILE A 72 -6.79 1.01 12.14
N ALA A 73 -8.03 1.51 12.01
CA ALA A 73 -8.74 2.12 13.13
C ALA A 73 -8.94 1.16 14.32
N LEU A 74 -9.16 -0.13 14.06
CA LEU A 74 -9.24 -1.15 15.11
C LEU A 74 -7.88 -1.43 15.77
N ALA A 75 -6.81 -1.41 14.98
CA ALA A 75 -5.44 -1.56 15.48
C ALA A 75 -5.04 -0.38 16.36
N GLU A 76 -5.31 0.86 15.93
CA GLU A 76 -5.06 2.09 16.70
C GLU A 76 -5.77 2.03 18.07
N LYS A 77 -7.07 1.70 18.08
CA LYS A 77 -7.82 1.54 19.34
C LYS A 77 -7.20 0.48 20.28
N SER A 78 -6.66 -0.59 19.71
CA SER A 78 -6.02 -1.65 20.49
C SER A 78 -4.67 -1.22 21.04
N ILE A 79 -3.91 -0.44 20.27
CA ILE A 79 -2.64 0.19 20.69
C ILE A 79 -2.91 1.16 21.84
N ASP A 80 -3.89 2.06 21.70
CA ASP A 80 -4.26 3.02 22.76
C ASP A 80 -4.59 2.30 24.08
N MET A 81 -5.33 1.19 24.01
CA MET A 81 -5.65 0.40 25.20
C MET A 81 -4.41 -0.24 25.83
N LEU A 82 -3.46 -0.69 25.01
CA LEU A 82 -2.20 -1.27 25.49
C LEU A 82 -1.30 -0.20 26.11
N GLU A 83 -1.17 0.97 25.48
CA GLU A 83 -0.40 2.09 26.01
C GLU A 83 -0.92 2.53 27.38
N ASN A 84 -2.24 2.66 27.54
CA ASN A 84 -2.86 2.97 28.83
C ASN A 84 -2.53 1.92 29.91
N LYS A 85 -2.53 0.63 29.56
CA LYS A 85 -2.16 -0.45 30.49
C LYS A 85 -0.67 -0.41 30.84
N CYS A 86 0.19 -0.13 29.87
CA CYS A 86 1.63 0.03 30.09
C CYS A 86 1.90 1.20 31.05
N GLN A 87 1.28 2.36 30.82
CA GLN A 87 1.43 3.52 31.70
C GLN A 87 1.02 3.21 33.14
N TYR A 88 -0.11 2.52 33.33
CA TYR A 88 -0.56 2.10 34.66
C TYR A 88 0.45 1.18 35.37
N LEU A 89 1.06 0.25 34.63
CA LEU A 89 2.08 -0.65 35.19
C LEU A 89 3.38 0.11 35.54
N GLU A 90 3.78 1.08 34.72
CA GLU A 90 4.93 1.95 35.01
C GLU A 90 4.72 2.74 36.31
N ASP A 91 3.52 3.28 36.52
CA ASP A 91 3.17 4.00 37.75
C ASP A 91 3.29 3.10 38.98
N ILE A 92 2.79 1.86 38.89
CA ILE A 92 2.92 0.86 39.95
C ILE A 92 4.39 0.55 40.24
N ILE A 93 5.19 0.30 39.20
CA ILE A 93 6.62 -0.01 39.35
C ILE A 93 7.35 1.18 39.98
N SER A 94 7.09 2.41 39.52
CA SER A 94 7.65 3.64 40.08
C SER A 94 7.32 3.77 41.57
N ALA A 95 6.06 3.55 41.96
CA ALA A 95 5.64 3.60 43.36
C ALA A 95 6.32 2.53 44.22
N LYS A 96 6.46 1.30 43.70
CA LYS A 96 7.17 0.22 44.40
C LYS A 96 8.66 0.51 44.54
N ASN A 97 9.31 1.03 43.50
CA ASN A 97 10.72 1.40 43.51
C ASN A 97 11.01 2.46 44.58
N ARG A 98 10.15 3.48 44.72
CA ARG A 98 10.28 4.48 45.79
C ARG A 98 10.22 3.85 47.18
N LYS A 99 9.29 2.92 47.40
CA LYS A 99 9.18 2.20 48.69
C LYS A 99 10.42 1.36 48.99
N ILE A 100 10.96 0.69 47.99
CA ILE A 100 12.20 -0.10 48.11
C ILE A 100 13.35 0.83 48.52
N ILE A 101 13.54 1.95 47.81
CA ILE A 101 14.59 2.95 48.13
C ILE A 101 14.45 3.42 49.58
N THR A 102 13.26 3.83 50.01
CA THR A 102 13.04 4.27 51.41
C THR A 102 13.35 3.17 52.43
N LEU A 103 13.03 1.91 52.14
CA LEU A 103 13.36 0.79 53.02
C LEU A 103 14.86 0.54 53.05
N THR A 104 15.53 0.59 51.90
CA THR A 104 16.98 0.47 51.79
C THR A 104 17.67 1.57 52.61
N ASP A 105 17.26 2.83 52.50
CA ASP A 105 17.81 3.95 53.27
C ASP A 105 17.67 3.72 54.78
N LYS A 106 16.50 3.22 55.23
CA LYS A 106 16.27 2.89 56.65
C LYS A 106 17.16 1.75 57.13
N ILE A 107 17.33 0.71 56.33
CA ILE A 107 18.21 -0.42 56.66
C ILE A 107 19.66 0.05 56.76
N SER A 108 20.13 0.86 55.81
CA SER A 108 21.48 1.45 55.83
C SER A 108 21.71 2.29 57.08
N LEU A 109 20.74 3.12 57.48
CA LEU A 109 20.82 3.90 58.72
C LEU A 109 20.92 3.00 59.96
N TYR A 110 20.10 1.95 60.02
CA TYR A 110 20.11 1.00 61.14
C TYR A 110 21.44 0.26 61.24
N ILE A 111 21.98 -0.22 60.11
CA ILE A 111 23.29 -0.89 60.08
C ILE A 111 24.38 0.07 60.56
N SER A 112 24.45 1.28 60.00
CA SER A 112 25.46 2.28 60.38
C SER A 112 25.39 2.66 61.87
N TYR A 113 24.19 2.80 62.43
CA TYR A 113 24.01 3.10 63.86
C TYR A 113 24.49 1.96 64.76
N ASN A 114 24.18 0.72 64.41
CA ASN A 114 24.65 -0.43 65.19
C ASN A 114 26.15 -0.64 65.08
N ASP A 115 26.74 -0.44 63.90
CA ASP A 115 28.19 -0.53 63.70
C ASP A 115 28.94 0.46 64.60
N ILE A 116 28.48 1.73 64.68
CA ILE A 116 29.05 2.76 65.56
C ILE A 116 28.91 2.38 67.05
N ASN A 117 27.73 1.89 67.44
CA ASN A 117 27.50 1.52 68.85
C ASN A 117 28.35 0.33 69.28
N ILE A 118 28.52 -0.68 68.42
CA ILE A 118 29.41 -1.82 68.69
C ILE A 118 30.86 -1.33 68.83
N GLU A 119 31.31 -0.41 67.97
CA GLU A 119 32.66 0.16 68.04
C GLU A 119 32.89 0.92 69.36
N LEU A 120 31.93 1.72 69.81
CA LEU A 120 31.98 2.44 71.09
C LEU A 120 31.99 1.48 72.29
N GLU A 121 31.14 0.45 72.28
CA GLU A 121 31.05 -0.54 73.36
C GLU A 121 32.36 -1.34 73.52
N VAL A 122 33.02 -1.67 72.41
CA VAL A 122 34.35 -2.28 72.39
C VAL A 122 35.41 -1.33 72.96
N TYR A 123 35.39 -0.05 72.54
CA TYR A 123 36.34 0.96 73.04
C TYR A 123 36.25 1.14 74.57
N PHE A 124 35.04 1.36 75.12
CA PHE A 124 34.83 1.51 76.57
C PHE A 124 35.19 0.24 77.36
N SER A 125 34.95 -0.95 76.79
CA SER A 125 35.29 -2.23 77.42
C SER A 125 36.80 -2.50 77.49
N ILE A 126 37.59 -1.87 76.63
CA ILE A 126 39.06 -1.97 76.62
C ILE A 126 39.67 -0.92 77.54
N ASP A 127 39.16 0.32 77.50
CA ASP A 127 39.65 1.42 78.34
C ASP A 127 39.33 1.19 79.83
N GLY A 128 38.12 0.71 80.14
CA GLY A 128 37.71 0.36 81.51
C GLY A 128 38.46 -0.82 82.13
N ARG A 129 39.21 -1.60 81.34
CA ARG A 129 40.08 -2.69 81.83
C ARG A 129 41.53 -2.24 82.10
N LYS A 130 41.88 -0.97 81.85
CA LYS A 130 43.22 -0.41 82.06
C LYS A 130 43.41 0.37 83.37
N LEU A 131 42.44 0.32 84.30
CA LEU A 131 42.52 0.89 85.65
C LEU A 131 42.68 -0.22 86.69
#